data_AF-A0A975LZD2-F1
#
_entry.id   AF-A0A975LZD2-F1
#
_cell.length_a   1.000
_cell.length_b   1.000
_cell.length_c   1.000
_cell.angle_alpha   90.00
_cell.angle_beta   90.00
_cell.angle_gamma   90.00
#
_symmetry.space_group_name_H-M   'P 1'
#
loop_
_entity.id
_entity.type
_entity.pdbx_description
1 polymer ?
#
loop_
_entity_poly.entity_id
_entity_poly.type
_entity_poly.pdbx_seq_one_letter_code
_entity_poly.pdbx_strand_id
1 'polypeptide(L)'
;MIEVVLVLAIAGLIFLMVFLALPALQRSQRDVQRKQDVAMVVTALHNWKANNKGRGYASMGNSVLTPLADLNEEQKKYGVNNSIEPIENSPLNSYISFDLKSGKNKNDSSSSLSLNTKIVTTSVNNNVTLFRIDSPSFRDHERIAVVVGMGCDNIELASNRSVVLRNIKKGAAAVVYLLESGGAYCQEA
;
A
#
# COMPACT_ATOMS: atom_id res chain seq x y z
N MET A 1 -15.79 -34.19 43.38
CA MET A 1 -16.49 -33.69 42.18
C MET A 1 -16.36 -32.18 42.02
N ILE A 2 -16.65 -31.39 43.06
CA ILE A 2 -16.62 -29.91 42.98
C ILE A 2 -15.24 -29.33 42.61
N GLU A 3 -14.16 -29.95 43.07
CA GLU A 3 -12.78 -29.56 42.75
C GLU A 3 -12.47 -29.66 41.25
N VAL A 4 -12.92 -30.75 40.61
CA VAL A 4 -12.73 -30.97 39.16
C VAL A 4 -13.55 -29.97 38.35
N VAL A 5 -14.76 -29.65 38.79
CA VAL A 5 -15.65 -28.69 38.11
C VAL A 5 -15.06 -27.28 38.13
N LEU A 6 -14.47 -26.87 39.25
CA LEU A 6 -13.84 -25.55 39.39
C LEU A 6 -12.64 -25.39 38.45
N VAL A 7 -11.80 -26.42 38.34
CA VAL A 7 -10.64 -26.40 37.43
C VAL A 7 -11.08 -26.28 35.97
N LEU A 8 -12.13 -27.03 35.57
CA LEU A 8 -12.67 -26.97 34.21
C LEU A 8 -13.28 -25.61 33.89
N ALA A 9 -13.96 -24.97 34.85
CA ALA A 9 -14.55 -23.64 34.66
C ALA A 9 -13.47 -22.57 34.43
N ILE A 10 -12.39 -22.58 35.22
CA ILE A 10 -11.28 -21.62 35.08
C ILE A 10 -10.51 -21.87 33.78
N ALA A 11 -10.21 -23.13 33.46
CA ALA A 11 -9.55 -23.49 32.21
C ALA A 11 -10.37 -23.03 30.99
N GLY A 12 -11.69 -23.25 31.00
CA GLY A 12 -12.60 -22.79 29.95
C GLY A 12 -12.58 -21.27 29.76
N LEU A 13 -12.56 -20.50 30.86
CA LEU A 13 -12.50 -19.03 30.82
C LEU A 13 -11.18 -18.51 30.23
N ILE A 14 -10.05 -19.11 30.61
CA ILE A 14 -8.74 -18.75 30.06
C ILE A 14 -8.66 -19.08 28.58
N PHE A 15 -9.10 -20.28 28.18
CA PHE A 15 -9.12 -20.66 26.76
C PHE A 15 -9.94 -19.69 25.94
N LEU A 16 -11.11 -19.27 26.41
CA LEU A 16 -11.94 -18.27 25.73
C LEU A 16 -11.17 -16.97 25.48
N MET A 17 -10.51 -16.42 26.50
CA MET A 17 -9.74 -15.18 26.34
C MET A 17 -8.57 -15.33 25.36
N VAL A 18 -7.83 -16.45 25.43
CA VAL A 18 -6.68 -16.71 24.56
C VAL A 18 -7.11 -16.91 23.10
N PHE A 19 -8.19 -17.66 22.85
CA PHE A 19 -8.70 -17.89 21.50
C PHE A 19 -9.23 -16.62 20.84
N LEU A 20 -9.72 -15.65 21.61
CA LEU A 20 -10.12 -14.34 21.08
C LEU A 20 -8.92 -13.40 20.89
N ALA A 21 -7.96 -13.40 21.82
CA ALA A 21 -6.85 -12.45 21.81
C ALA A 21 -5.74 -12.79 20.79
N LEU A 22 -5.38 -14.07 20.63
CA LEU A 22 -4.32 -14.49 19.70
C LEU A 22 -4.56 -14.08 18.23
N PRO A 23 -5.74 -14.33 17.61
CA PRO A 23 -5.96 -13.92 16.22
C PRO A 23 -5.94 -12.39 16.06
N ALA A 24 -6.40 -11.64 17.07
CA ALA A 24 -6.33 -10.18 17.07
C ALA A 24 -4.88 -9.67 17.12
N LEU A 25 -4.03 -10.27 17.97
CA LEU A 25 -2.62 -9.92 18.07
C LEU A 25 -1.85 -10.23 16.77
N GLN A 26 -2.12 -11.38 16.15
CA GLN A 26 -1.50 -11.74 14.87
C GLN A 26 -1.83 -10.72 13.77
N ARG A 27 -3.08 -10.24 13.70
CA ARG A 27 -3.47 -9.17 12.78
C ARG A 27 -2.67 -7.89 13.06
N SER A 28 -2.58 -7.48 14.32
CA SER A 28 -1.84 -6.29 14.70
C SER A 28 -0.35 -6.38 14.35
N GLN A 29 0.27 -7.55 14.52
CA GLN A 29 1.68 -7.76 14.14
C GLN A 29 1.89 -7.65 12.63
N ARG A 30 0.97 -8.21 11.82
CA ARG A 30 1.03 -8.07 10.36
C ARG A 30 0.90 -6.61 9.93
N ASP A 31 0.01 -5.84 10.56
CA ASP A 31 -0.13 -4.40 10.26
C ASP A 31 1.10 -3.59 10.65
N VAL A 32 1.78 -3.92 11.75
CA VAL A 32 3.08 -3.31 12.11
C VAL A 32 4.13 -3.64 11.05
N GLN A 33 4.26 -4.91 10.65
CA GLN A 33 5.19 -5.32 9.60
C GLN A 33 4.94 -4.57 8.29
N ARG A 34 3.68 -4.35 7.92
CA ARG A 34 3.32 -3.59 6.71
C ARG A 34 3.69 -2.13 6.78
N LYS A 35 3.51 -1.49 7.94
CA LYS A 35 3.97 -0.11 8.13
C LYS A 35 5.49 -0.03 8.01
N GLN A 36 6.21 -1.03 8.48
CA GLN A 36 7.66 -1.15 8.27
C GLN A 36 8.00 -1.32 6.79
N ASP A 37 7.27 -2.16 6.03
CA ASP A 37 7.46 -2.30 4.59
C ASP A 37 7.28 -0.95 3.86
N VAL A 38 6.25 -0.18 4.23
CA VAL A 38 6.03 1.18 3.70
C VAL A 38 7.21 2.10 4.04
N ALA A 39 7.70 2.08 5.28
CA ALA A 39 8.86 2.86 5.69
C ALA A 39 10.14 2.47 4.94
N MET A 40 10.32 1.19 4.61
CA MET A 40 11.42 0.70 3.77
C MET A 40 11.30 1.23 2.34
N VAL A 41 10.10 1.23 1.75
CA VAL A 41 9.86 1.81 0.42
C VAL A 41 10.11 3.33 0.41
N VAL A 42 9.69 4.05 1.45
CA VAL A 42 10.01 5.48 1.64
C VAL A 42 11.52 5.71 1.74
N THR A 43 12.22 4.86 2.48
CA THR A 43 13.69 4.92 2.58
C THR A 43 14.35 4.65 1.23
N ALA A 44 13.87 3.66 0.47
CA ALA A 44 14.32 3.37 -0.88
C ALA A 44 14.11 4.57 -1.83
N LEU A 45 12.99 5.29 -1.70
CA LEU A 45 12.75 6.54 -2.44
C LEU A 45 13.79 7.61 -2.08
N HIS A 46 14.04 7.85 -0.80
CA HIS A 46 15.09 8.79 -0.38
C HIS A 46 16.48 8.40 -0.87
N ASN A 47 16.84 7.13 -0.80
CA ASN A 47 18.11 6.61 -1.31
C ASN A 47 18.23 6.80 -2.83
N TRP A 48 17.17 6.51 -3.58
CA TRP A 48 17.13 6.78 -5.01
C TRP A 48 17.35 8.27 -5.29
N LYS A 49 16.65 9.17 -4.58
CA LYS A 49 16.79 10.62 -4.73
C LYS A 49 18.22 11.07 -4.42
N ALA A 50 18.81 10.59 -3.33
CA ALA A 50 20.19 10.90 -2.95
C ALA A 50 21.19 10.46 -4.02
N ASN A 51 21.06 9.22 -4.51
CA ASN A 51 21.94 8.66 -5.54
C ASN A 51 21.76 9.32 -6.92
N ASN A 52 20.59 9.92 -7.17
CA ASN A 52 20.28 10.62 -8.42
C ASN A 52 20.46 12.14 -8.31
N LYS A 53 21.43 12.59 -7.49
CA LYS A 53 21.79 14.01 -7.34
C LYS A 53 20.63 14.91 -6.86
N GLY A 54 19.73 14.37 -6.04
CA GLY A 54 18.58 15.10 -5.51
C GLY A 54 17.48 15.38 -6.53
N ARG A 55 17.46 14.69 -7.68
CA ARG A 55 16.37 14.79 -8.66
C ARG A 55 15.02 14.51 -8.01
N GLY A 56 14.00 15.28 -8.40
CA GLY A 56 12.64 15.08 -7.91
C GLY A 56 12.09 13.72 -8.35
N TYR A 57 11.21 13.15 -7.54
CA TYR A 57 10.56 11.85 -7.83
C TYR A 57 9.82 11.83 -9.17
N ALA A 58 9.40 13.00 -9.68
CA ALA A 58 8.78 13.12 -11.00
C ALA A 58 9.70 12.69 -12.16
N SER A 59 11.02 12.61 -11.95
CA SER A 59 11.95 12.12 -12.97
C SER A 59 12.14 10.60 -12.96
N MET A 60 11.39 9.85 -12.12
CA MET A 60 11.45 8.38 -12.10
C MET A 60 10.85 7.74 -13.36
N GLY A 61 9.98 8.47 -14.07
CA GLY A 61 9.33 8.01 -15.29
C GLY A 61 8.01 8.73 -15.51
N ASN A 62 7.27 8.33 -16.54
CA ASN A 62 5.94 8.86 -16.84
C ASN A 62 4.94 7.71 -16.86
N SER A 63 3.88 7.83 -16.07
CA SER A 63 2.74 6.91 -16.15
C SER A 63 1.89 7.19 -17.39
N VAL A 64 1.30 6.15 -17.96
CA VAL A 64 0.35 6.28 -19.06
C VAL A 64 -1.02 6.65 -18.50
N LEU A 65 -1.62 7.73 -19.01
CA LEU A 65 -3.00 8.08 -18.73
C LEU A 65 -3.91 7.57 -19.84
N THR A 66 -4.93 6.79 -19.47
CA THR A 66 -6.00 6.40 -20.38
C THR A 66 -7.31 7.03 -19.91
N PRO A 67 -7.94 7.89 -20.73
CA PRO A 67 -9.28 8.40 -20.41
C PRO A 67 -10.27 7.25 -20.26
N LEU A 68 -11.07 7.30 -19.19
CA LEU A 68 -12.11 6.30 -18.96
C LEU A 68 -13.38 6.72 -19.71
N ALA A 69 -13.73 5.98 -20.77
CA ALA A 69 -14.92 6.24 -21.58
C ALA A 69 -16.23 5.93 -20.83
N ASP A 70 -16.24 4.84 -20.06
CA ASP A 70 -17.39 4.40 -19.27
C ASP A 70 -17.04 4.41 -17.77
N LEU A 71 -17.53 5.43 -17.06
CA LEU A 71 -17.31 5.58 -15.62
C LEU A 71 -18.33 4.76 -14.82
N ASN A 72 -17.85 3.91 -13.92
CA ASN A 72 -18.69 3.28 -12.92
C ASN A 72 -19.17 4.30 -11.86
N GLU A 73 -20.19 3.93 -11.07
CA GLU A 73 -20.80 4.84 -10.09
C GLU A 73 -19.81 5.42 -9.09
N GLU A 74 -18.83 4.61 -8.64
CA GLU A 74 -17.83 5.09 -7.72
C GLU A 74 -16.82 6.04 -8.39
N GLN A 75 -16.39 5.76 -9.63
CA GLN A 75 -15.53 6.66 -10.38
C GLN A 75 -16.21 8.01 -10.59
N LYS A 76 -17.52 8.03 -10.91
CA LYS A 76 -18.34 9.25 -10.98
C LYS A 76 -18.38 9.97 -9.64
N LYS A 77 -18.66 9.25 -8.54
CA LYS A 77 -18.72 9.80 -7.17
C LYS A 77 -17.43 10.54 -6.79
N TYR A 78 -16.28 9.94 -7.09
CA TYR A 78 -14.99 10.52 -6.70
C TYR A 78 -14.42 11.51 -7.72
N GLY A 79 -14.98 11.58 -8.94
CA GLY A 79 -14.51 12.43 -10.03
C GLY A 79 -13.32 11.86 -10.79
N VAL A 80 -13.17 10.53 -10.83
CA VAL A 80 -12.09 9.84 -11.54
C VAL A 80 -12.42 9.78 -13.03
N ASN A 81 -11.64 10.45 -13.85
CA ASN A 81 -11.81 10.53 -15.31
C ASN A 81 -10.73 9.78 -16.10
N ASN A 82 -9.65 9.37 -15.44
CA ASN A 82 -8.52 8.70 -16.07
C ASN A 82 -8.11 7.46 -15.26
N SER A 83 -7.75 6.39 -15.97
CA SER A 83 -6.96 5.30 -15.42
C SER A 83 -5.47 5.61 -15.59
N ILE A 84 -4.67 5.19 -14.63
CA ILE A 84 -3.24 5.48 -14.59
C ILE A 84 -2.47 4.18 -14.51
N GLU A 85 -1.68 3.90 -15.54
CA GLU A 85 -0.80 2.75 -15.55
C GLU A 85 0.51 3.10 -14.83
N PRO A 86 0.96 2.27 -13.86
CA PRO A 86 2.26 2.44 -13.23
C PRO A 86 3.39 2.50 -14.25
N ILE A 87 4.49 3.17 -13.91
CA ILE A 87 5.67 3.21 -14.76
C ILE A 87 6.22 1.79 -14.94
N GLU A 88 6.54 1.45 -16.18
CA GLU A 88 7.27 0.23 -16.49
C GLU A 88 8.71 0.38 -15.99
N ASN A 89 9.27 -0.66 -15.37
CA ASN A 89 10.67 -0.69 -14.94
C ASN A 89 11.08 0.46 -14.02
N SER A 90 10.26 0.74 -13.00
CA SER A 90 10.54 1.77 -11.99
C SER A 90 11.98 1.69 -11.48
N PRO A 91 12.74 2.80 -11.49
CA PRO A 91 14.07 2.86 -10.91
C PRO A 91 14.14 2.48 -9.43
N LEU A 92 12.99 2.46 -8.75
CA LEU A 92 12.88 2.04 -7.36
C LEU A 92 13.15 0.55 -7.18
N ASN A 93 12.92 -0.28 -8.20
CA ASN A 93 12.98 -1.74 -8.10
C ASN A 93 14.37 -2.25 -7.69
N SER A 94 15.44 -1.57 -8.11
CA SER A 94 16.81 -1.91 -7.71
C SER A 94 17.12 -1.61 -6.25
N TYR A 95 16.31 -0.77 -5.58
CA TYR A 95 16.48 -0.40 -4.17
C TYR A 95 15.67 -1.27 -3.21
N ILE A 96 14.64 -1.95 -3.73
CA ILE A 96 13.79 -2.86 -2.97
C ILE A 96 13.98 -4.33 -3.37
N SER A 97 14.86 -4.61 -4.34
CA SER A 97 15.18 -5.95 -4.86
C SER A 97 13.93 -6.70 -5.34
N PHE A 98 13.26 -6.15 -6.35
CA PHE A 98 12.12 -6.80 -6.99
C PHE A 98 12.40 -7.08 -8.47
N ASP A 99 11.83 -8.17 -8.97
CA ASP A 99 11.94 -8.61 -10.36
C ASP A 99 10.86 -7.98 -11.25
N LEU A 100 11.21 -7.79 -12.52
CA LEU A 100 10.38 -7.19 -13.55
C LEU A 100 9.76 -8.28 -14.43
N LYS A 101 8.64 -8.86 -13.99
CA LYS A 101 7.87 -9.79 -14.82
C LYS A 101 6.66 -9.09 -15.45
N SER A 102 6.66 -8.99 -16.78
CA SER A 102 5.52 -8.47 -17.56
C SER A 102 5.13 -7.04 -17.18
N GLY A 103 6.12 -6.15 -17.02
CA GLY A 103 5.93 -4.74 -16.66
C GLY A 103 5.43 -4.49 -15.23
N LYS A 104 5.29 -5.54 -14.42
CA LYS A 104 4.87 -5.45 -13.02
C LYS A 104 6.04 -5.81 -12.11
N ASN A 105 6.30 -4.90 -11.18
CA ASN A 105 7.27 -5.08 -10.12
C ASN A 105 6.81 -6.17 -9.15
N LYS A 106 7.49 -7.33 -9.11
CA LYS A 106 7.11 -8.46 -8.27
C LYS A 106 8.19 -8.85 -7.28
N ASN A 107 7.77 -9.21 -6.08
CA ASN A 107 8.64 -9.67 -5.01
C ASN A 107 9.39 -10.92 -5.50
N ASP A 108 10.72 -10.88 -5.38
CA ASP A 108 11.58 -12.03 -5.57
C ASP A 108 12.22 -12.43 -4.23
N SER A 109 12.88 -13.59 -4.19
CA SER A 109 13.46 -14.11 -2.94
C SER A 109 14.56 -13.21 -2.32
N SER A 110 14.99 -12.15 -3.01
CA SER A 110 16.00 -11.18 -2.56
C SER A 110 15.42 -9.84 -2.09
N SER A 111 14.09 -9.67 -2.16
CA SER A 111 13.37 -8.50 -1.67
C SER A 111 13.68 -8.20 -0.21
N SER A 112 13.85 -6.90 0.10
CA SER A 112 13.98 -6.42 1.49
C SER A 112 12.64 -6.26 2.20
N LEU A 113 11.51 -6.42 1.49
CA LEU A 113 10.15 -6.26 2.04
C LEU A 113 9.59 -7.60 2.54
N SER A 114 8.54 -7.56 3.37
CA SER A 114 7.91 -8.79 3.85
C SER A 114 7.40 -9.68 2.71
N LEU A 115 7.39 -11.01 2.94
CA LEU A 115 6.86 -12.01 2.00
C LEU A 115 5.39 -11.78 1.60
N ASN A 116 4.65 -11.00 2.39
CA ASN A 116 3.26 -10.67 2.10
C ASN A 116 3.14 -9.54 1.06
N THR A 117 4.15 -8.67 0.96
CA THR A 117 4.20 -7.62 -0.06
C THR A 117 4.69 -8.25 -1.36
N LYS A 118 3.80 -8.48 -2.32
CA LYS A 118 4.13 -9.12 -3.59
C LYS A 118 4.40 -8.13 -4.71
N ILE A 119 3.86 -6.91 -4.66
CA ILE A 119 3.91 -5.95 -5.77
C ILE A 119 4.17 -4.53 -5.23
N VAL A 120 5.09 -3.79 -5.83
CA VAL A 120 5.24 -2.34 -5.55
C VAL A 120 5.10 -1.55 -6.85
N THR A 121 4.00 -0.83 -7.02
CA THR A 121 3.77 -0.05 -8.25
C THR A 121 4.13 1.41 -8.02
N THR A 122 4.88 2.01 -8.95
CA THR A 122 5.16 3.46 -8.93
C THR A 122 4.33 4.15 -10.01
N SER A 123 3.56 5.17 -9.63
CA SER A 123 2.78 5.98 -10.56
C SER A 123 3.26 7.41 -10.48
N VAL A 124 3.60 7.99 -11.64
CA VAL A 124 4.12 9.35 -11.75
C VAL A 124 3.23 10.14 -12.68
N ASN A 125 2.54 11.14 -12.13
CA ASN A 125 1.64 11.95 -12.92
C ASN A 125 1.49 13.36 -12.36
N ASN A 126 1.72 14.36 -13.24
CA ASN A 126 1.67 15.77 -12.86
C ASN A 126 0.37 16.46 -13.28
N ASN A 127 -0.50 15.79 -14.05
CA ASN A 127 -1.67 16.38 -14.69
C ASN A 127 -2.99 15.88 -14.09
N VAL A 128 -2.96 15.26 -12.91
CA VAL A 128 -4.15 14.75 -12.21
C VAL A 128 -4.41 15.51 -10.92
N THR A 129 -5.68 15.71 -10.61
CA THR A 129 -6.13 16.38 -9.38
C THR A 129 -6.41 15.41 -8.24
N LEU A 130 -6.60 14.14 -8.58
CA LEU A 130 -6.80 13.05 -7.64
C LEU A 130 -6.20 11.77 -8.23
N PHE A 131 -5.94 10.81 -7.37
CA PHE A 131 -5.44 9.50 -7.76
C PHE A 131 -6.24 8.42 -7.05
N ARG A 132 -6.82 7.49 -7.81
CA ARG A 132 -7.54 6.32 -7.25
C ARG A 132 -6.71 5.07 -7.44
N ILE A 133 -6.44 4.37 -6.34
CA ILE A 133 -5.81 3.05 -6.31
C ILE A 133 -6.91 2.01 -6.20
N ASP A 134 -7.20 1.35 -7.31
CA ASP A 134 -8.19 0.27 -7.37
C ASP A 134 -7.60 -0.93 -8.11
N SER A 135 -7.15 -1.94 -7.36
CA SER A 135 -6.68 -3.20 -7.94
C SER A 135 -6.91 -4.36 -6.98
N PRO A 136 -7.14 -5.59 -7.49
CA PRO A 136 -7.32 -6.77 -6.64
C PRO A 136 -6.17 -6.98 -5.66
N SER A 137 -4.92 -6.98 -6.15
CA SER A 137 -3.72 -7.13 -5.31
C SER A 137 -3.55 -6.05 -4.23
N PHE A 138 -4.15 -4.87 -4.39
CA PHE A 138 -4.15 -3.85 -3.34
C PHE A 138 -5.19 -4.18 -2.26
N ARG A 139 -6.37 -4.65 -2.67
CA ARG A 139 -7.45 -5.09 -1.77
C ARG A 139 -7.11 -6.38 -1.01
N ASP A 140 -6.26 -7.22 -1.61
CA ASP A 140 -5.75 -8.47 -1.06
C ASP A 140 -4.50 -8.28 -0.18
N HIS A 141 -4.11 -7.03 0.13
CA HIS A 141 -2.96 -6.73 0.99
C HIS A 141 -1.62 -7.22 0.40
N GLU A 142 -1.50 -7.29 -0.93
CA GLU A 142 -0.30 -7.77 -1.60
C GLU A 142 0.47 -6.65 -2.32
N ARG A 143 -0.09 -5.45 -2.40
CA ARG A 143 0.48 -4.33 -3.18
C ARG A 143 0.73 -3.08 -2.32
N ILE A 144 1.92 -2.51 -2.44
CA ILE A 144 2.23 -1.13 -2.06
C ILE A 144 2.14 -0.24 -3.31
N ALA A 145 1.43 0.88 -3.20
CA ALA A 145 1.29 1.85 -4.27
C ALA A 145 2.09 3.11 -3.93
N VAL A 146 3.09 3.43 -4.75
CA VAL A 146 3.85 4.67 -4.68
C VAL A 146 3.26 5.65 -5.69
N VAL A 147 2.76 6.78 -5.24
CA VAL A 147 2.14 7.81 -6.07
C VAL A 147 2.92 9.10 -5.94
N VAL A 148 3.69 9.41 -6.98
CA VAL A 148 4.51 10.62 -7.05
C VAL A 148 3.65 11.83 -7.38
N GLY A 149 3.91 12.94 -6.70
CA GLY A 149 3.17 14.20 -6.88
C GLY A 149 1.92 14.32 -6.01
N MET A 150 1.63 13.30 -5.20
CA MET A 150 0.52 13.27 -4.24
C MET A 150 1.08 13.21 -2.80
N GLY A 151 0.32 13.77 -1.87
CA GLY A 151 0.57 13.71 -0.43
C GLY A 151 -0.48 12.88 0.32
N CYS A 152 -0.25 12.68 1.62
CA CYS A 152 -1.05 11.83 2.50
C CYS A 152 -2.16 12.55 3.26
N ASP A 153 -2.17 13.89 3.29
CA ASP A 153 -3.09 14.68 4.13
C ASP A 153 -4.59 14.54 3.79
N ASN A 154 -4.93 14.12 2.56
CA ASN A 154 -6.32 13.96 2.11
C ASN A 154 -6.50 12.60 1.40
N ILE A 155 -6.45 11.54 2.21
CA ILE A 155 -6.66 10.16 1.80
C ILE A 155 -8.05 9.68 2.21
N GLU A 156 -8.81 9.12 1.28
CA GLU A 156 -10.15 8.61 1.49
C GLU A 156 -10.22 7.13 1.11
N LEU A 157 -10.83 6.31 1.97
CA LEU A 157 -11.08 4.89 1.69
C LEU A 157 -12.51 4.75 1.17
N ALA A 158 -12.66 4.32 -0.07
CA ALA A 158 -13.96 4.04 -0.68
C ALA A 158 -14.59 2.75 -0.15
N SER A 159 -15.90 2.56 -0.39
CA SER A 159 -16.65 1.40 0.09
C SER A 159 -16.14 0.09 -0.50
N ASN A 160 -15.64 0.10 -1.74
CA ASN A 160 -15.01 -1.04 -2.40
C ASN A 160 -13.57 -1.34 -1.91
N ARG A 161 -13.08 -0.61 -0.89
CA ARG A 161 -11.71 -0.63 -0.39
C ARG A 161 -10.65 -0.10 -1.37
N SER A 162 -11.06 0.64 -2.40
CA SER A 162 -10.14 1.48 -3.17
C SER A 162 -9.77 2.71 -2.36
N VAL A 163 -8.60 3.26 -2.65
CA VAL A 163 -8.08 4.43 -1.93
C VAL A 163 -7.99 5.60 -2.89
N VAL A 164 -8.46 6.75 -2.47
CA VAL A 164 -8.44 7.99 -3.24
C VAL A 164 -7.53 9.00 -2.53
N LEU A 165 -6.55 9.51 -3.25
CA LEU A 165 -5.68 10.60 -2.84
C LEU A 165 -6.16 11.89 -3.52
N ARG A 166 -6.31 12.97 -2.77
CA ARG A 166 -6.72 14.28 -3.32
C ARG A 166 -5.73 15.41 -3.03
N ASN A 167 -4.74 15.17 -2.17
CA ASN A 167 -3.73 16.16 -1.84
C ASN A 167 -2.61 16.15 -2.89
N ILE A 168 -2.51 17.21 -3.70
CA ILE A 168 -1.45 17.36 -4.68
C ILE A 168 -0.24 18.00 -3.99
N LYS A 169 0.88 17.28 -3.95
CA LYS A 169 2.12 17.75 -3.32
C LYS A 169 3.29 17.52 -4.26
N LYS A 170 3.59 18.55 -5.05
CA LYS A 170 4.69 18.51 -6.03
C LYS A 170 6.02 18.27 -5.31
N GLY A 171 6.76 17.27 -5.77
CA GLY A 171 8.07 16.91 -5.22
C GLY A 171 8.05 15.92 -4.05
N ALA A 172 6.87 15.55 -3.56
CA ALA A 172 6.69 14.44 -2.61
C ALA A 172 6.23 13.18 -3.35
N ALA A 173 6.36 12.03 -2.68
CA ALA A 173 5.75 10.78 -3.11
C ALA A 173 4.96 10.15 -1.95
N ALA A 174 3.67 9.87 -2.18
CA ALA A 174 2.83 9.17 -1.23
C ALA A 174 3.01 7.66 -1.41
N VAL A 175 3.44 6.97 -0.36
CA VAL A 175 3.51 5.51 -0.31
C VAL A 175 2.29 5.01 0.46
N VAL A 176 1.41 4.31 -0.24
CA VAL A 176 0.09 3.92 0.24
C VAL A 176 -0.04 2.42 0.30
N TYR A 177 -0.69 1.94 1.36
CA TYR A 177 -0.97 0.53 1.58
C TYR A 177 -2.28 0.34 2.36
N LEU A 178 -2.99 -0.77 2.17
CA LEU A 178 -4.23 -1.10 2.87
C LEU A 178 -3.94 -1.97 4.10
N LEU A 179 -4.44 -1.63 5.29
CA LEU A 179 -4.22 -2.44 6.50
C LEU A 179 -5.23 -3.58 6.63
N GLU A 180 -4.87 -4.68 7.29
CA GLU A 180 -5.77 -5.80 7.57
C GLU A 180 -6.77 -5.49 8.69
N SER A 181 -6.44 -4.57 9.60
CA SER A 181 -7.36 -3.97 10.56
C SER A 181 -8.46 -3.13 9.89
N GLY A 182 -8.32 -2.83 8.60
CA GLY A 182 -9.11 -1.83 7.90
C GLY A 182 -8.43 -0.45 7.95
N GLY A 183 -8.72 0.36 6.93
CA GLY A 183 -8.07 1.65 6.73
C GLY A 183 -6.92 1.61 5.72
N ALA A 184 -6.60 2.76 5.16
CA ALA A 184 -5.41 2.96 4.35
C ALA A 184 -4.33 3.63 5.20
N TYR A 185 -3.11 3.11 5.13
CA TYR A 185 -1.93 3.75 5.67
C TYR A 185 -1.20 4.48 4.53
N CYS A 186 -0.75 5.70 4.80
CA CYS A 186 -0.02 6.52 3.85
C CYS A 186 1.17 7.15 4.56
N GLN A 187 2.33 7.10 3.91
CA GLN A 187 3.52 7.79 4.37
C GLN A 187 4.17 8.53 3.20
N GLU A 188 4.57 9.78 3.43
CA GLU A 188 5.22 10.61 2.43
C GLU A 188 6.75 10.39 2.42
N ALA A 189 7.34 10.48 1.23
CA ALA A 189 8.78 10.60 0.97
C ALA A 189 9.11 11.97 0.36
#